data_AF-A0A3P7FCL9-F1
#
_entry.id   AF-A0A3P7FCL9-F1
#
_cell.length_a   1.000
_cell.length_b   1.000
_cell.length_c   1.000
_cell.angle_alpha   90.00
_cell.angle_beta   90.00
_cell.angle_gamma   90.00
#
_symmetry.space_group_name_H-M   'P 1'
#
loop_
_entity.id
_entity.type
_entity.pdbx_description
1 polymer ?
#
loop_
_entity_poly.entity_id
_entity_poly.type
_entity_poly.pdbx_seq_one_letter_code
_entity_poly.pdbx_strand_id
1 'polypeptide(L)'
;MATASQSFILVSSDPLAVMPHPAFLYIEFVCNIWFLVEFLIRLTVTDSLIGFLRSPLNLIEIAAVISFYVEVFVTLGLGNQHTSPPPLIAKCAVELLSIVRVMRLFKLTRYISGLKILILTFKASAKELSLLVFFLMVFIVLFAALVFYAERLSLSPANDFTSIPIGLWWAIVTMTTVGYGDMAPKSYAGPATVIQKT
;
A
#
# COMPACT_ATOMS: atom_id res chain seq x y z
N MET A 1 -17.76 36.73 -11.93
CA MET A 1 -18.75 35.74 -11.45
C MET A 1 -18.74 34.47 -12.33
N ALA A 2 -17.56 33.99 -12.76
CA ALA A 2 -17.45 32.89 -13.75
C ALA A 2 -16.25 31.95 -13.51
N THR A 3 -15.63 31.97 -12.32
CA THR A 3 -14.37 31.24 -12.06
C THR A 3 -14.53 30.07 -11.07
N ALA A 4 -15.64 29.99 -10.33
CA ALA A 4 -15.91 28.88 -9.39
C ALA A 4 -16.55 27.64 -10.07
N SER A 5 -17.24 27.83 -11.21
CA SER A 5 -17.81 26.73 -11.98
C SER A 5 -16.72 25.92 -12.71
N GLN A 6 -15.63 26.56 -13.13
CA GLN A 6 -14.58 25.89 -13.89
C GLN A 6 -13.65 25.02 -13.03
N SER A 7 -13.40 25.38 -11.77
CA SER A 7 -12.61 24.53 -10.86
C SER A 7 -13.38 23.30 -10.36
N PHE A 8 -14.72 23.38 -10.27
CA PHE A 8 -15.57 22.23 -9.97
C PHE A 8 -15.66 21.26 -11.16
N ILE A 9 -15.69 21.79 -12.39
CA ILE A 9 -15.73 20.98 -13.62
C ILE A 9 -14.39 20.27 -13.90
N LEU A 10 -13.25 20.87 -13.53
CA LEU A 10 -11.95 20.22 -13.73
C LEU A 10 -11.65 19.08 -12.73
N VAL A 11 -12.28 19.03 -11.55
CA VAL A 11 -12.21 17.86 -10.65
C VAL A 11 -13.25 16.80 -11.03
N SER A 12 -14.34 17.18 -11.69
CA SER A 12 -15.36 16.27 -12.20
C SER A 12 -14.95 15.51 -13.48
N SER A 13 -13.75 15.74 -14.00
CA SER A 13 -13.27 15.18 -15.28
C SER A 13 -12.51 13.85 -15.15
N ASP A 14 -12.50 13.23 -13.96
CA ASP A 14 -12.08 11.83 -13.81
C ASP A 14 -13.31 10.92 -13.99
N PRO A 15 -13.46 10.19 -15.11
CA PRO A 15 -14.60 9.30 -15.36
C PRO A 15 -14.63 8.05 -14.44
N LEU A 16 -13.74 7.99 -13.44
CA LEU A 16 -13.65 6.94 -12.43
C LEU A 16 -13.79 7.47 -10.99
N ALA A 17 -14.34 8.68 -10.79
CA ALA A 17 -14.79 9.11 -9.47
C ALA A 17 -16.02 8.27 -9.06
N VAL A 18 -15.79 7.02 -8.68
CA VAL A 18 -16.79 6.16 -8.03
C VAL A 18 -17.16 6.85 -6.74
N MET A 19 -18.25 7.62 -6.76
CA MET A 19 -18.79 8.24 -5.57
C MET A 19 -19.14 7.10 -4.60
N PRO A 20 -18.46 6.97 -3.46
CA PRO A 20 -18.76 5.91 -2.52
C PRO A 20 -20.21 6.03 -2.08
N HIS A 21 -20.93 4.91 -2.09
CA HIS A 21 -22.33 4.88 -1.70
C HIS A 21 -22.46 5.43 -0.26
N PRO A 22 -23.45 6.29 0.05
CA PRO A 22 -23.58 6.93 1.37
C PRO A 22 -23.66 5.93 2.54
N ALA A 23 -24.12 4.71 2.28
CA ALA A 23 -24.12 3.62 3.25
C ALA A 23 -22.71 3.27 3.76
N PHE A 24 -21.67 3.36 2.93
CA PHE A 24 -20.30 3.04 3.34
C PHE A 24 -19.80 4.02 4.42
N LEU A 25 -20.12 5.31 4.28
CA LEU A 25 -19.79 6.33 5.28
C LEU A 25 -20.50 6.06 6.61
N TYR A 26 -21.78 5.64 6.54
CA TYR A 26 -22.55 5.33 7.75
C TYR A 26 -21.98 4.12 8.49
N ILE A 27 -21.65 3.05 7.75
CA ILE A 27 -21.02 1.85 8.30
C ILE A 27 -19.67 2.21 8.92
N GLU A 28 -18.84 2.99 8.22
CA GLU A 28 -17.55 3.43 8.73
C GLU A 28 -17.68 4.22 10.04
N PHE A 29 -18.64 5.14 10.11
CA PHE A 29 -18.92 5.92 11.30
C PHE A 29 -19.32 5.04 12.49
N VAL A 30 -20.27 4.12 12.29
CA VAL A 30 -20.74 3.19 13.33
C VAL A 30 -19.61 2.28 13.79
N CYS A 31 -18.80 1.72 12.88
CA CYS A 31 -17.65 0.90 13.22
C CYS A 31 -16.61 1.67 14.04
N ASN A 32 -16.33 2.93 13.68
CA ASN A 32 -15.37 3.76 14.42
C ASN A 32 -15.88 4.11 15.83
N ILE A 33 -17.18 4.39 15.99
CA ILE A 33 -17.78 4.57 17.32
C ILE A 33 -17.62 3.31 18.15
N TRP A 34 -17.93 2.14 17.59
CA TRP A 34 -17.77 0.88 18.30
C TRP A 34 -16.32 0.65 18.74
N PHE A 35 -15.34 0.91 17.86
CA PHE A 35 -13.92 0.78 18.20
C PHE A 35 -13.46 1.77 19.26
N LEU A 36 -13.98 3.00 19.24
CA LEU A 36 -13.72 3.99 20.28
C LEU A 36 -14.25 3.53 21.64
N VAL A 37 -15.49 3.04 21.69
CA VAL A 37 -16.10 2.52 22.92
C VAL A 37 -15.27 1.35 23.46
N GLU A 38 -14.89 0.41 22.59
CA GLU A 38 -14.05 -0.72 22.97
C GLU A 38 -12.68 -0.28 23.52
N PHE A 39 -12.07 0.75 22.90
CA PHE A 39 -10.82 1.34 23.36
C PHE A 39 -10.97 2.02 24.73
N LEU A 40 -12.05 2.80 24.94
CA LEU A 40 -12.33 3.47 26.21
C LEU A 40 -12.55 2.48 27.35
N ILE A 41 -13.33 1.41 27.12
CA ILE A 41 -13.54 0.35 28.11
C ILE A 41 -12.20 -0.29 28.51
N ARG A 42 -11.33 -0.59 27.54
CA ARG A 42 -10.01 -1.15 27.84
C ARG A 42 -9.13 -0.16 28.62
N LEU A 43 -9.22 1.12 28.31
CA LEU A 43 -8.47 2.16 29.01
C LEU A 43 -8.89 2.27 30.48
N THR A 44 -10.19 2.16 30.78
CA THR A 44 -10.70 2.23 32.17
C THR A 44 -10.44 0.96 32.98
N VAL A 45 -10.36 -0.20 32.32
CA VAL A 45 -10.15 -1.49 32.99
C VAL A 45 -8.66 -1.78 33.24
N THR A 46 -7.74 -1.10 32.57
CA THR A 46 -6.30 -1.42 32.70
C THR A 46 -5.65 -0.72 33.90
N ASP A 47 -4.98 -1.49 34.74
CA ASP A 47 -4.31 -1.00 35.96
C ASP A 47 -3.13 -0.04 35.70
N SER A 48 -2.49 -0.11 34.53
CA SER A 48 -1.34 0.73 34.16
C SER A 48 -1.52 1.43 32.80
N LEU A 49 -1.88 2.70 32.84
CA LEU A 49 -2.16 3.51 31.64
C LEU A 49 -0.93 3.63 30.72
N ILE A 50 0.25 3.90 31.27
CA ILE A 50 1.49 4.06 30.48
C ILE A 50 1.92 2.73 29.85
N GLY A 51 1.80 1.62 30.58
CA GLY A 51 2.07 0.28 30.06
C GLY A 51 1.12 -0.09 28.92
N PHE A 52 -0.16 0.26 29.08
CA PHE A 52 -1.16 0.08 28.05
C PHE A 52 -0.87 0.90 26.79
N LEU A 53 -0.57 2.20 26.92
CA LEU A 53 -0.30 3.08 25.77
C LEU A 53 0.97 2.69 25.01
N ARG A 54 1.95 2.07 25.66
CA ARG A 54 3.22 1.66 25.02
C ARG A 54 3.14 0.33 24.27
N SER A 55 2.05 -0.43 24.41
CA SER A 55 1.87 -1.68 23.67
C SER A 55 1.67 -1.41 22.18
N PRO A 56 2.39 -2.10 21.27
CA PRO A 56 2.36 -1.81 19.82
C PRO A 56 0.96 -1.95 19.22
N LEU A 57 0.18 -2.94 19.67
CA LEU A 57 -1.20 -3.12 19.20
C LEU A 57 -2.13 -2.00 19.68
N ASN A 58 -1.92 -1.48 20.89
CA ASN A 58 -2.71 -0.37 21.41
C ASN A 58 -2.33 0.95 20.74
N LEU A 59 -1.06 1.13 20.37
CA LEU A 59 -0.60 2.30 19.62
C LEU A 59 -1.26 2.38 18.23
N ILE A 60 -1.41 1.23 17.56
CA ILE A 60 -2.15 1.15 16.29
C ILE A 60 -3.63 1.51 16.49
N GLU A 61 -4.27 1.02 17.57
CA GLU A 61 -5.65 1.36 17.90
C GLU A 61 -5.82 2.88 18.12
N ILE A 62 -4.90 3.52 18.86
CA ILE A 62 -4.90 4.98 19.09
C ILE A 62 -4.70 5.74 17.78
N ALA A 63 -3.73 5.34 16.96
CA ALA A 63 -3.46 5.99 15.68
C ALA A 63 -4.68 5.93 14.74
N ALA A 64 -5.39 4.80 14.73
CA ALA A 64 -6.61 4.63 13.93
C ALA A 64 -7.76 5.54 14.40
N VAL A 65 -7.96 5.67 15.72
CA VAL A 65 -8.94 6.61 16.29
C VAL A 65 -8.57 8.04 15.94
N ILE A 66 -7.30 8.44 16.13
CA ILE A 66 -6.82 9.79 15.82
C ILE A 66 -7.03 10.12 14.34
N SER A 67 -6.66 9.21 13.42
CA SER A 67 -6.82 9.43 11.98
C SER A 67 -8.26 9.80 11.59
N PHE A 68 -9.25 9.08 12.16
CA PHE A 68 -10.66 9.38 11.94
C PHE A 68 -11.08 10.76 12.47
N TYR A 69 -10.70 11.10 13.70
CA TYR A 69 -11.04 12.41 14.27
C TYR A 69 -10.38 13.58 13.54
N VAL A 70 -9.15 13.40 13.06
CA VAL A 70 -8.45 14.41 12.25
C VAL A 70 -9.19 14.64 10.93
N GLU A 71 -9.65 13.58 10.26
CA GLU A 71 -10.41 13.74 9.01
C GLU A 71 -11.74 14.46 9.21
N VAL A 72 -12.48 14.10 10.27
CA VAL A 72 -13.72 14.79 10.63
C VAL A 72 -13.46 16.26 10.98
N PHE A 73 -12.40 16.54 11.75
CA PHE A 73 -12.01 17.91 12.10
C PHE A 73 -11.63 18.74 10.88
N VAL A 74 -10.84 18.19 9.95
CA VAL A 74 -10.44 18.87 8.71
C VAL A 74 -11.65 19.11 7.81
N THR A 75 -12.55 18.13 7.68
CA THR A 75 -13.75 18.23 6.84
C THR A 75 -14.74 19.25 7.39
N LEU A 76 -14.98 19.27 8.71
CA LEU A 76 -15.89 20.22 9.35
C LEU A 76 -15.27 21.62 9.51
N GLY A 77 -13.98 21.70 9.82
CA GLY A 77 -13.27 22.96 10.07
C GLY A 77 -12.95 23.75 8.80
N LEU A 78 -12.69 23.07 7.68
CA LEU A 78 -12.43 23.72 6.38
C LEU A 78 -13.69 23.81 5.50
N GLY A 79 -14.76 23.07 5.83
CA GLY A 79 -16.02 23.06 5.08
C GLY A 79 -16.84 24.36 5.13
N ASN A 80 -16.53 25.27 6.06
CA ASN A 80 -17.24 26.56 6.18
C ASN A 80 -16.58 27.73 5.44
N GLN A 81 -15.42 27.54 4.80
CA GLN A 81 -14.69 28.61 4.11
C GLN A 81 -14.71 28.36 2.60
N HIS A 82 -15.74 28.88 1.94
CA HIS A 82 -15.95 28.78 0.49
C HIS A 82 -14.93 29.56 -0.37
N THR A 83 -13.77 29.93 0.18
CA THR A 83 -12.91 30.98 -0.41
C THR A 83 -11.46 30.58 -0.66
N SER A 84 -10.99 29.40 -0.27
CA SER A 84 -9.66 28.90 -0.67
C SER A 84 -9.63 27.38 -0.74
N PRO A 85 -9.00 26.76 -1.76
CA PRO A 85 -8.72 25.33 -1.70
C PRO A 85 -7.93 25.03 -0.42
N PRO A 86 -8.24 23.93 0.30
CA PRO A 86 -7.46 23.55 1.47
C PRO A 86 -5.98 23.43 1.05
N PRO A 87 -5.03 23.86 1.89
CA PRO A 87 -3.62 23.80 1.54
C PRO A 87 -3.28 22.38 1.10
N LEU A 88 -2.57 22.22 -0.03
CA LEU A 88 -2.24 20.90 -0.63
C LEU A 88 -1.68 19.92 0.42
N ILE A 89 -0.93 20.46 1.38
CA ILE A 89 -0.36 19.74 2.53
C ILE A 89 -1.45 19.06 3.38
N ALA A 90 -2.58 19.72 3.62
CA ALA A 90 -3.68 19.14 4.41
C ALA A 90 -4.39 18.01 3.66
N LYS A 91 -4.56 18.11 2.33
CA LYS A 91 -5.11 17.02 1.52
C LYS A 91 -4.19 15.80 1.53
N CYS A 92 -2.90 15.99 1.23
CA CYS A 92 -1.92 14.91 1.26
C CYS A 92 -1.82 14.28 2.66
N ALA A 93 -1.94 15.07 3.73
CA ALA A 93 -1.93 14.56 5.09
C ALA A 93 -3.14 13.66 5.38
N VAL A 94 -4.35 14.04 4.94
CA VAL A 94 -5.55 13.20 5.10
C VAL A 94 -5.46 11.91 4.28
N GLU A 95 -4.94 11.98 3.05
CA GLU A 95 -4.70 10.79 2.22
C GLU A 95 -3.71 9.83 2.86
N LEU A 96 -2.59 10.35 3.39
CA LEU A 96 -1.61 9.53 4.11
C LEU A 96 -2.20 8.95 5.41
N LEU A 97 -2.98 9.74 6.15
CA LEU A 97 -3.67 9.29 7.36
C LEU A 97 -4.71 8.22 7.08
N SER A 98 -5.27 8.17 5.87
CA SER A 98 -6.25 7.14 5.47
C SER A 98 -5.63 5.73 5.48
N ILE A 99 -4.33 5.59 5.24
CA ILE A 99 -3.61 4.30 5.34
C ILE A 99 -3.67 3.76 6.78
N VAL A 100 -3.69 4.64 7.79
CA VAL A 100 -3.80 4.26 9.21
C VAL A 100 -5.11 3.51 9.48
N ARG A 101 -6.18 3.78 8.73
CA ARG A 101 -7.43 3.03 8.86
C ARG A 101 -7.26 1.55 8.49
N VAL A 102 -6.42 1.23 7.51
CA VAL A 102 -6.12 -0.17 7.14
C VAL A 102 -5.38 -0.86 8.29
N MET A 103 -4.57 -0.13 9.06
CA MET A 103 -3.83 -0.68 10.19
C MET A 103 -4.74 -1.28 11.27
N ARG A 104 -6.02 -0.88 11.37
CA ARG A 104 -6.98 -1.52 12.29
C ARG A 104 -7.18 -3.01 11.98
N LEU A 105 -6.85 -3.48 10.78
CA LEU A 105 -6.80 -4.92 10.47
C LEU A 105 -5.79 -5.66 11.35
N PHE A 106 -4.71 -5.02 11.78
CA PHE A 106 -3.78 -5.62 12.74
C PHE A 106 -4.42 -5.86 14.11
N LYS A 107 -5.56 -5.25 14.44
CA LYS A 107 -6.35 -5.62 15.63
C LYS A 107 -6.77 -7.09 15.61
N LEU A 108 -6.98 -7.67 14.42
CA LEU A 108 -7.28 -9.09 14.22
C LEU A 108 -6.19 -9.99 14.80
N THR A 109 -4.94 -9.54 14.88
CA THR A 109 -3.84 -10.29 15.52
C THR A 109 -4.12 -10.62 16.99
N ARG A 110 -4.92 -9.80 17.69
CA ARG A 110 -5.29 -10.04 19.09
C ARG A 110 -6.32 -11.15 19.22
N TYR A 111 -7.28 -11.19 18.29
CA TYR A 111 -8.44 -12.08 18.31
C TYR A 111 -8.15 -13.44 17.66
N ILE A 112 -7.36 -13.45 16.59
CA ILE A 112 -7.05 -14.65 15.83
C ILE A 112 -5.78 -15.28 16.38
N SER A 113 -5.94 -16.35 17.17
CA SER A 113 -4.82 -17.13 17.70
C SER A 113 -3.90 -17.65 16.61
N GLY A 114 -4.43 -17.99 15.42
CA GLY A 114 -3.65 -18.41 14.26
C GLY A 114 -2.60 -17.39 13.81
N LEU A 115 -2.90 -16.09 13.86
CA LEU A 115 -1.96 -15.05 13.45
C LEU A 115 -0.83 -14.89 14.47
N LYS A 116 -1.10 -15.09 15.76
CA LYS A 116 -0.06 -15.14 16.80
C LYS A 116 0.86 -16.34 16.60
N ILE A 117 0.30 -17.51 16.27
CA ILE A 117 1.07 -18.72 15.99
C ILE A 117 1.97 -18.48 14.77
N LEU A 118 1.44 -17.92 13.69
CA LEU A 118 2.23 -17.57 12.50
C LEU A 118 3.41 -16.64 12.85
N ILE A 119 3.18 -15.60 13.64
CA ILE A 119 4.24 -14.68 14.09
C ILE A 119 5.31 -15.42 14.90
N LEU A 120 4.89 -16.32 15.80
CA LEU A 120 5.82 -17.12 16.61
C LEU A 120 6.64 -18.09 15.73
N THR A 121 5.99 -18.77 14.79
CA THR A 121 6.65 -19.66 13.83
C THR A 121 7.63 -18.88 12.95
N PHE A 122 7.23 -17.71 12.44
CA PHE A 122 8.11 -16.83 11.67
C PHE A 122 9.30 -16.38 12.50
N LYS A 123 9.10 -16.03 13.78
CA LYS A 123 10.18 -15.65 14.69
C LYS A 123 11.14 -16.81 14.96
N ALA A 124 10.62 -18.04 15.11
CA ALA A 124 11.44 -19.24 15.31
C ALA A 124 12.28 -19.56 14.07
N SER A 125 11.70 -19.44 12.87
CA SER A 125 12.36 -19.70 11.59
C SER A 125 13.03 -18.46 10.97
N ALA A 126 13.07 -17.33 11.67
CA ALA A 126 13.53 -16.05 11.11
C ALA A 126 14.98 -16.11 10.60
N LYS A 127 15.84 -16.84 11.32
CA LYS A 127 17.24 -17.02 10.93
C LYS A 127 17.35 -17.76 9.60
N GLU A 128 16.64 -18.87 9.44
CA GLU A 128 16.63 -19.66 8.21
C GLU A 128 16.02 -18.89 7.04
N LEU A 129 14.89 -18.22 7.29
CA LEU A 129 14.23 -17.40 6.29
C LEU A 129 15.09 -16.20 5.84
N SER A 130 15.79 -15.54 6.78
CA SER A 130 16.68 -14.41 6.44
C SER A 130 17.81 -14.83 5.50
N LEU A 131 18.35 -16.04 5.69
CA LEU A 131 19.39 -16.60 4.84
C LEU A 131 18.83 -16.92 3.45
N LEU A 132 17.62 -17.48 3.37
CA LEU A 132 16.93 -17.71 2.10
C LEU A 132 16.72 -16.38 1.33
N VAL A 133 16.19 -15.36 2.00
CA VAL A 133 15.96 -14.03 1.39
C VAL A 133 17.28 -13.40 0.94
N PHE A 134 18.37 -13.59 1.69
CA PHE A 134 19.71 -13.12 1.29
C PHE A 134 20.17 -13.76 -0.02
N PHE A 135 20.09 -15.09 -0.16
CA PHE A 135 20.45 -15.75 -1.41
C PHE A 135 19.52 -15.38 -2.56
N LEU A 136 18.22 -15.24 -2.30
CA LEU A 136 17.25 -14.79 -3.29
C LEU A 136 17.62 -13.40 -3.83
N MET A 137 18.02 -12.46 -2.98
CA MET A 137 18.46 -11.13 -3.40
C MET A 137 19.73 -11.17 -4.26
N VAL A 138 20.72 -12.00 -3.89
CA VAL A 138 21.93 -12.21 -4.72
C VAL A 138 21.55 -12.71 -6.11
N PHE A 139 20.65 -13.70 -6.19
CA PHE A 139 20.17 -14.20 -7.48
C PHE A 139 19.40 -13.14 -8.26
N ILE A 140 18.48 -12.40 -7.63
CA ILE A 140 17.72 -11.33 -8.29
C ILE A 140 18.67 -10.33 -8.96
N VAL A 141 19.71 -9.88 -8.26
CA VAL A 141 20.70 -8.93 -8.82
C VAL A 141 21.53 -9.58 -9.93
N LEU A 142 21.97 -10.82 -9.74
CA LEU A 142 22.75 -11.56 -10.73
C LEU A 142 21.98 -11.74 -12.03
N PHE A 143 20.72 -12.21 -11.97
CA PHE A 143 19.90 -12.42 -13.15
C PHE A 143 19.46 -11.12 -13.81
N ALA A 144 19.20 -10.05 -13.02
CA ALA A 144 18.94 -8.72 -13.56
C ALA A 144 20.14 -8.17 -14.35
N ALA A 145 21.37 -8.36 -13.86
CA ALA A 145 22.57 -7.98 -14.59
C ALA A 145 22.77 -8.84 -15.84
N LEU A 146 22.59 -10.16 -15.73
CA LEU A 146 22.75 -11.10 -16.84
C LEU A 146 21.79 -10.77 -17.98
N VAL A 147 20.50 -10.58 -17.68
CA VAL A 147 19.49 -10.27 -18.71
C VAL A 147 19.73 -8.89 -19.34
N PHE A 148 20.15 -7.90 -18.53
CA PHE A 148 20.50 -6.57 -19.03
C PHE A 148 21.65 -6.64 -20.04
N TYR A 149 22.71 -7.38 -19.72
CA TYR A 149 23.82 -7.57 -20.66
C TYR A 149 23.40 -8.40 -21.88
N ALA A 150 22.69 -9.52 -21.69
CA ALA A 150 22.24 -10.37 -22.79
C ALA A 150 21.40 -9.59 -23.81
N GLU A 151 20.46 -8.75 -23.35
CA GLU A 151 19.64 -7.92 -24.22
C GLU A 151 20.40 -6.78 -24.89
N ARG A 152 21.44 -6.24 -24.23
CA ARG A 152 22.31 -5.21 -24.82
C ARG A 152 23.21 -5.77 -25.92
N LEU A 153 23.53 -7.06 -25.85
CA LEU A 153 24.28 -7.77 -26.89
C LEU A 153 23.41 -8.16 -28.10
N SER A 154 22.09 -8.20 -27.95
CA SER A 154 21.16 -8.51 -29.04
C SER A 154 20.78 -7.28 -29.87
N LEU A 155 20.73 -7.43 -31.20
CA LEU A 155 20.34 -6.38 -32.16
C LEU A 155 18.82 -6.09 -32.20
N SER A 156 18.08 -6.50 -31.17
CA SER A 156 16.61 -6.36 -31.14
C SER A 156 16.22 -4.90 -30.90
N PRO A 157 15.44 -4.27 -31.80
CA PRO A 157 15.04 -2.86 -31.66
C PRO A 157 14.02 -2.62 -30.52
N ALA A 158 13.41 -3.69 -29.98
CA ALA A 158 12.44 -3.62 -28.89
C ALA A 158 13.04 -4.18 -27.59
N ASN A 159 13.94 -3.45 -26.96
CA ASN A 159 14.59 -3.87 -25.71
C ASN A 159 13.84 -3.29 -24.49
N ASP A 160 13.25 -4.17 -23.68
CA ASP A 160 12.50 -3.78 -22.47
C ASP A 160 13.43 -3.52 -21.26
N PHE A 161 14.67 -4.00 -21.32
CA PHE A 161 15.67 -3.94 -20.24
C PHE A 161 16.61 -2.73 -20.41
N THR A 162 16.07 -1.53 -20.24
CA THR A 162 16.84 -0.28 -20.42
C THR A 162 17.81 0.03 -19.27
N SER A 163 17.57 -0.53 -18.08
CA SER A 163 18.42 -0.35 -16.90
C SER A 163 18.39 -1.56 -15.97
N ILE A 164 19.42 -1.71 -15.13
CA ILE A 164 19.50 -2.80 -14.14
C ILE A 164 18.31 -2.78 -13.16
N PRO A 165 17.84 -1.63 -12.62
CA PRO A 165 16.65 -1.61 -11.75
C PRO A 165 15.38 -2.13 -12.41
N ILE A 166 15.24 -1.94 -13.72
CA ILE A 166 14.11 -2.48 -14.49
C ILE A 166 14.25 -4.01 -14.64
N GLY A 167 15.47 -4.51 -14.85
CA GLY A 167 15.75 -5.95 -14.80
C GLY A 167 15.48 -6.59 -13.44
N LEU A 168 15.59 -5.84 -12.33
CA LEU A 168 15.24 -6.34 -10.99
C LEU A 168 13.74 -6.67 -10.87
N TRP A 169 12.86 -5.85 -11.44
CA TRP A 169 11.42 -6.13 -11.46
C TRP A 169 11.12 -7.48 -12.12
N TRP A 170 11.66 -7.68 -13.33
CA TRP A 170 11.53 -8.93 -14.05
C TRP A 170 12.12 -10.12 -13.29
N ALA A 171 13.31 -9.96 -12.71
CA ALA A 171 13.97 -11.02 -11.95
C ALA A 171 13.18 -11.40 -10.69
N ILE A 172 12.56 -10.43 -10.00
CA ILE A 172 11.68 -10.69 -8.85
C ILE A 172 10.45 -11.48 -9.29
N VAL A 173 9.74 -11.03 -10.33
CA VAL A 173 8.51 -11.67 -10.85
C VAL A 173 8.78 -13.10 -11.35
N THR A 174 9.95 -13.32 -11.96
CA THR A 174 10.35 -14.64 -12.48
C THR A 174 10.77 -15.59 -11.36
N MET A 175 11.62 -15.14 -10.42
CA MET A 175 12.09 -15.96 -9.29
C MET A 175 10.99 -16.30 -8.30
N THR A 176 9.99 -15.42 -8.15
CA THR A 176 8.79 -15.68 -7.36
C THR A 176 7.75 -16.49 -8.12
N THR A 177 8.04 -16.92 -9.35
CA THR A 177 7.16 -17.72 -10.23
C THR A 177 5.83 -17.06 -10.57
N VAL A 178 5.71 -15.74 -10.42
CA VAL A 178 4.51 -14.97 -10.75
C VAL A 178 4.34 -14.86 -12.27
N GLY A 179 5.41 -14.49 -12.98
CA GLY A 179 5.46 -14.53 -14.45
C GLY A 179 4.38 -13.71 -15.18
N TYR A 180 4.21 -12.42 -14.84
CA TYR A 180 3.22 -11.55 -15.51
C TYR A 180 3.35 -11.50 -17.05
N GLY A 181 4.56 -11.63 -17.58
CA GLY A 181 4.83 -11.60 -19.02
C GLY A 181 4.85 -10.19 -19.62
N ASP A 182 4.83 -9.15 -18.78
CA ASP A 182 5.00 -7.74 -19.16
C ASP A 182 6.42 -7.44 -19.67
N MET A 183 7.42 -8.16 -19.16
CA MET A 183 8.81 -8.10 -19.58
C MET A 183 9.36 -9.52 -19.78
N ALA A 184 10.10 -9.75 -20.85
CA ALA A 184 10.77 -11.03 -21.08
C ALA A 184 12.00 -10.85 -21.98
N PRO A 185 13.09 -11.61 -21.76
CA PRO A 185 14.25 -11.57 -22.64
C PRO A 185 13.88 -12.04 -24.05
N LYS A 186 14.20 -11.22 -25.03
CA LYS A 186 14.03 -11.44 -26.47
C LYS A 186 15.32 -11.94 -27.12
N SER A 187 16.46 -11.85 -26.43
CA SER A 187 17.79 -12.28 -26.87
C SER A 187 17.86 -13.77 -27.25
N TYR A 188 17.16 -14.64 -26.51
CA TYR A 188 17.08 -16.08 -26.76
C TYR A 188 15.87 -16.51 -27.60
N ALA A 189 14.92 -15.60 -27.82
CA ALA A 189 13.86 -15.81 -28.79
C ALA A 189 14.48 -15.62 -30.18
N GLY A 190 14.98 -16.71 -30.78
CA GLY A 190 15.37 -16.72 -32.18
C GLY A 190 14.24 -16.22 -33.09
N PRO A 191 14.49 -16.04 -34.41
CA PRO A 191 13.58 -15.42 -35.38
C PRO A 191 12.28 -16.21 -35.68
N ALA A 192 11.63 -16.79 -34.68
CA ALA A 192 10.34 -17.46 -34.80
C ALA A 192 9.14 -16.49 -34.73
N THR A 193 9.32 -15.26 -34.24
CA THR A 193 8.24 -14.24 -34.18
C THR A 193 8.16 -13.33 -35.40
N VAL A 194 9.05 -13.48 -36.41
CA VAL A 194 8.94 -12.73 -37.67
C VAL A 194 7.90 -13.36 -38.63
N ILE A 195 7.38 -14.57 -38.35
CA ILE A 195 6.46 -15.28 -39.28
C ILE A 195 4.96 -15.10 -38.94
N GLN A 196 4.58 -14.53 -37.79
CA GLN A 196 3.16 -14.34 -37.45
C GLN A 196 2.55 -12.98 -37.87
N LYS A 197 3.25 -12.21 -38.71
CA LYS A 197 2.75 -10.92 -39.21
C LYS A 197 2.91 -10.77 -40.73
N THR A 198 2.42 -11.76 -41.47
CA THR A 198 2.09 -11.68 -42.90
C THR A 198 0.88 -12.56 -43.15
#